data_AF-A0A1F5FL35-F1
#
_entry.id   AF-A0A1F5FL35-F1
#
_cell.length_a   1.000
_cell.length_b   1.000
_cell.length_c   1.000
_cell.angle_alpha   90.00
_cell.angle_beta   90.00
_cell.angle_gamma   90.00
#
_symmetry.space_group_name_H-M   'P 1'
#
loop_
_entity.id
_entity.type
_entity.pdbx_description
1 polymer ?
#
loop_
_entity_poly.entity_id
_entity_poly.type
_entity_poly.pdbx_seq_one_letter_code
_entity_poly.pdbx_strand_id
1 'polypeptide(L)'
;MNQYENVDKNVESWMFRNSGEFISLFISFSLLILLGWALSLISVYFVLFMIVIGIVFIQLQQFYYLGDSVRVHSNQFPEIFEILLEYSKMLGVRKANIYIKQDPSLNAWTLGISTCTVVLTSALVEQLSTKELRFVVAHELGHFKAGHTKITSLTSPLGMNNPFSNLVMGFYERQTEYTSDRCGLVLTRNIDSAVSSLIKLSIGAELYKKLNVDGYIQQLNVAGGFGLKLGELLSNHPLTTNRIKAMTYFWNKNFINK
;
A
#
# COMPACT_ATOMS: atom_id res chain seq x y z
N MET A 1 -23.64 18.20 1.26
CA MET A 1 -22.26 18.47 0.83
C MET A 1 -21.43 17.22 1.01
N ASN A 2 -20.95 16.66 -0.09
CA ASN A 2 -20.04 15.53 -0.05
C ASN A 2 -18.70 16.01 0.53
N GLN A 3 -18.15 15.33 1.54
CA GLN A 3 -16.83 15.70 2.12
C GLN A 3 -15.69 15.67 1.09
N TYR A 4 -16.00 15.17 -0.10
CA TYR A 4 -15.13 14.95 -1.24
C TYR A 4 -15.39 15.92 -2.41
N GLU A 5 -16.35 16.85 -2.32
CA GLU A 5 -16.64 17.83 -3.39
C GLU A 5 -15.54 18.89 -3.54
N ASN A 6 -14.83 19.23 -2.46
CA ASN A 6 -13.71 20.18 -2.44
C ASN A 6 -12.43 19.51 -1.91
N VAL A 7 -11.80 18.67 -2.73
CA VAL A 7 -10.54 17.96 -2.37
C VAL A 7 -9.33 18.89 -2.35
N ASP A 8 -9.50 20.13 -2.81
CA ASP A 8 -8.40 20.99 -3.17
C ASP A 8 -7.46 21.31 -2.01
N LYS A 9 -7.88 21.15 -0.73
CA LYS A 9 -7.00 21.28 0.44
C LYS A 9 -7.47 20.40 1.61
N ASN A 10 -6.52 19.67 2.21
CA ASN A 10 -6.61 18.97 3.50
C ASN A 10 -7.41 17.65 3.50
N VAL A 11 -6.97 16.69 2.68
CA VAL A 11 -7.45 15.31 2.78
C VAL A 11 -6.87 14.67 4.04
N GLU A 12 -7.73 14.43 5.03
CA GLU A 12 -7.35 13.79 6.28
C GLU A 12 -7.54 12.29 6.26
N SER A 13 -6.74 11.56 7.05
CA SER A 13 -6.72 10.09 7.02
C SER A 13 -8.07 9.46 7.37
N TRP A 14 -8.82 10.06 8.30
CA TRP A 14 -10.15 9.58 8.71
C TRP A 14 -11.19 9.63 7.58
N MET A 15 -10.98 10.44 6.54
CA MET A 15 -11.91 10.53 5.42
C MET A 15 -11.95 9.20 4.66
N PHE A 16 -10.78 8.62 4.37
CA PHE A 16 -10.65 7.42 3.54
C PHE A 16 -10.35 6.14 4.33
N ARG A 17 -10.17 6.22 5.67
CA ARG A 17 -9.80 5.07 6.50
C ARG A 17 -10.83 3.95 6.45
N ASN A 18 -10.34 2.72 6.36
CA ASN A 18 -11.17 1.53 6.43
C ASN A 18 -11.47 1.15 7.89
N SER A 19 -12.75 0.93 8.19
CA SER A 19 -13.23 0.64 9.56
C SER A 19 -12.65 -0.62 10.17
N GLY A 20 -12.29 -1.60 9.34
CA GLY A 20 -11.73 -2.87 9.79
C GLY A 20 -10.29 -2.77 10.31
N GLU A 21 -9.60 -1.67 10.01
CA GLU A 21 -8.18 -1.47 10.31
C GLU A 21 -7.88 -1.46 11.81
N PHE A 22 -8.75 -0.86 12.63
CA PHE A 22 -8.53 -0.81 14.09
C PHE A 22 -8.65 -2.20 14.73
N ILE A 23 -9.65 -2.97 14.32
CA ILE A 23 -9.89 -4.31 14.85
C ILE A 23 -8.76 -5.25 14.41
N SER A 24 -8.35 -5.20 13.14
CA SER A 24 -7.25 -6.02 12.64
C SER A 24 -5.93 -5.66 13.31
N LEU A 25 -5.65 -4.37 13.55
CA LEU A 25 -4.48 -3.92 14.29
C LEU A 25 -4.48 -4.48 15.72
N PHE A 26 -5.61 -4.42 16.43
CA PHE A 26 -5.75 -4.95 17.78
C PHE A 26 -5.46 -6.46 17.84
N ILE A 27 -6.00 -7.23 16.88
CA ILE A 27 -5.75 -8.68 16.77
C ILE A 27 -4.26 -8.93 16.51
N SER A 28 -3.66 -8.24 15.53
CA SER A 28 -2.24 -8.40 15.18
C SER A 28 -1.31 -8.08 16.35
N PHE A 29 -1.55 -6.98 17.08
CA PHE A 29 -0.76 -6.63 18.26
C PHE A 29 -0.97 -7.62 19.41
N SER A 30 -2.17 -8.16 19.59
CA SER A 30 -2.42 -9.20 20.60
C SER A 30 -1.63 -10.48 20.29
N LEU A 31 -1.55 -10.89 19.02
CA LEU A 31 -0.71 -12.00 18.57
C LEU A 31 0.78 -11.73 18.78
N LEU A 32 1.24 -10.50 18.50
CA LEU A 32 2.63 -10.08 18.77
C LEU A 32 2.98 -10.15 20.26
N ILE A 33 2.08 -9.69 21.14
CA ILE A 33 2.30 -9.73 22.59
C ILE A 33 2.36 -11.19 23.07
N LEU A 34 1.44 -12.04 22.61
CA LEU A 34 1.42 -13.47 22.96
C LEU A 34 2.71 -14.16 22.51
N LEU A 35 3.18 -13.87 21.29
CA LEU A 35 4.44 -14.36 20.76
C LEU A 35 5.63 -13.86 21.58
N GLY A 36 5.68 -12.56 21.87
CA GLY A 36 6.75 -11.97 22.68
C GLY A 36 6.81 -12.59 24.08
N TRP A 37 5.66 -12.85 24.69
CA TRP A 37 5.55 -13.59 25.95
C TRP A 37 6.09 -15.01 25.82
N ALA A 38 5.71 -15.77 24.80
CA ALA A 38 6.20 -17.12 24.57
C ALA A 38 7.74 -17.16 24.38
N LEU A 39 8.29 -16.21 23.60
CA LEU A 39 9.74 -16.10 23.38
C LEU A 39 10.49 -15.65 24.64
N SER A 40 9.85 -14.86 25.51
CA SER A 40 10.45 -14.42 26.77
C SER A 40 10.74 -15.57 27.74
N LEU A 41 10.05 -16.70 27.59
CA LEU A 41 10.29 -17.94 28.36
C LEU A 41 11.67 -18.54 28.10
N ILE A 42 12.30 -18.20 26.97
CA ILE A 42 13.67 -18.64 26.64
C ILE A 42 14.67 -17.71 27.33
N SER A 43 14.65 -16.42 27.00
CA SER A 43 15.44 -15.36 27.63
C SER A 43 15.03 -13.99 27.08
N VAL A 44 14.55 -13.10 27.96
CA VAL A 44 14.17 -11.72 27.59
C VAL A 44 15.35 -10.97 26.97
N TYR A 45 16.55 -11.11 27.53
CA TYR A 45 17.74 -10.39 27.05
C TYR A 45 18.15 -10.83 25.65
N PHE A 46 18.05 -12.14 25.36
CA PHE A 46 18.35 -12.66 24.03
C PHE A 46 17.37 -12.14 22.97
N VAL A 47 16.07 -12.11 23.30
CA VAL A 47 15.03 -11.59 22.40
C VAL A 47 15.25 -10.10 22.11
N LEU A 48 15.49 -9.29 23.14
CA LEU A 48 15.77 -7.86 22.96
C LEU A 48 17.03 -7.62 22.12
N PHE A 49 18.08 -8.40 22.36
CA PHE A 49 19.31 -8.33 21.56
C PHE A 49 19.04 -8.62 20.08
N MET A 50 18.31 -9.68 19.76
CA MET A 50 17.95 -10.03 18.38
C MET A 50 17.10 -8.95 17.69
N ILE A 51 16.15 -8.33 18.41
CA ILE A 51 15.33 -7.23 17.89
C ILE A 51 16.22 -6.03 17.55
N VAL A 52 17.13 -5.63 18.46
CA VAL A 52 18.02 -4.48 18.22
C VAL A 52 18.92 -4.72 17.03
N ILE A 53 19.56 -5.90 16.95
CA ILE A 53 20.41 -6.27 15.79
C ILE A 53 19.58 -6.29 14.50
N GLY A 54 18.38 -6.86 14.52
CA GLY A 54 17.48 -6.90 13.36
C GLY A 54 17.10 -5.49 12.88
N ILE A 55 16.76 -4.58 13.79
CA ILE A 55 16.45 -3.18 13.46
C ILE A 55 17.66 -2.48 12.82
N VAL A 56 18.85 -2.62 13.41
CA VAL A 56 20.08 -2.01 12.87
C VAL A 56 20.38 -2.57 11.48
N PHE A 57 20.31 -3.88 11.31
CA PHE A 57 20.54 -4.54 10.02
C PHE A 57 19.58 -4.04 8.95
N ILE A 58 18.28 -3.99 9.24
CA ILE A 58 17.26 -3.52 8.30
C ILE A 58 17.48 -2.05 7.93
N GLN A 59 17.84 -1.19 8.89
CA GLN A 59 18.13 0.21 8.60
C GLN A 59 19.34 0.37 7.66
N LEU A 60 20.42 -0.38 7.88
CA LEU A 60 21.57 -0.37 6.98
C LEU A 60 21.22 -0.82 5.56
N GLN A 61 20.41 -1.88 5.44
CA GLN A 61 19.91 -2.35 4.14
C GLN A 61 19.05 -1.29 3.46
N GLN A 62 18.16 -0.61 4.18
CA GLN A 62 17.34 0.47 3.62
C GLN A 62 18.19 1.64 3.13
N PHE A 63 19.22 2.05 3.87
CA PHE A 63 20.12 3.12 3.44
C PHE A 63 20.89 2.75 2.17
N TYR A 64 21.44 1.53 2.12
CA TYR A 64 22.11 1.03 0.91
C TYR A 64 21.13 1.00 -0.27
N TYR A 65 19.93 0.45 -0.04
CA TYR A 65 18.91 0.29 -1.07
C TYR A 65 18.48 1.62 -1.68
N LEU A 66 18.23 2.64 -0.83
CA LEU A 66 17.89 3.99 -1.29
C LEU A 66 19.09 4.70 -1.93
N GLY A 67 20.30 4.47 -1.44
CA GLY A 67 21.54 4.99 -2.05
C GLY A 67 21.77 4.48 -3.46
N ASP A 68 21.36 3.24 -3.74
CA ASP A 68 21.43 2.58 -5.05
C ASP A 68 20.17 2.81 -5.91
N SER A 69 19.37 3.85 -5.60
CA SER A 69 18.18 4.23 -6.35
C SER A 69 18.25 5.68 -6.83
N VAL A 70 17.54 6.01 -7.91
CA VAL A 70 17.58 7.35 -8.50
C VAL A 70 16.50 8.21 -7.84
N ARG A 71 16.89 9.30 -7.19
CA ARG A 71 15.94 10.24 -6.58
C ARG A 71 15.22 11.05 -7.66
N VAL A 72 13.90 11.22 -7.50
CA VAL A 72 13.08 12.09 -8.33
C VAL A 72 13.10 13.53 -7.77
N HIS A 73 13.30 14.51 -8.64
CA HIS A 73 13.26 15.95 -8.29
C HIS A 73 12.93 16.80 -9.54
N SER A 74 12.81 18.12 -9.41
CA SER A 74 12.39 19.00 -10.52
C SER A 74 13.17 18.81 -11.83
N ASN A 75 14.48 18.57 -11.75
CA ASN A 75 15.33 18.35 -12.93
C ASN A 75 15.50 16.86 -13.32
N GLN A 76 14.85 15.93 -12.61
CA GLN A 76 14.93 14.48 -12.81
C GLN A 76 13.53 13.87 -12.66
N PHE A 77 12.91 13.53 -13.79
CA PHE A 77 11.51 13.07 -13.87
C PHE A 77 10.50 14.13 -13.36
N PRO A 78 10.45 15.32 -14.00
CA PRO A 78 9.61 16.44 -13.53
C PRO A 78 8.14 16.07 -13.38
N GLU A 79 7.58 15.30 -14.32
CA GLU A 79 6.17 14.88 -14.28
C GLU A 79 5.82 14.06 -13.04
N ILE A 80 6.71 13.15 -12.61
CA ILE A 80 6.52 12.34 -11.40
C ILE A 80 6.69 13.21 -10.15
N PHE A 81 7.63 14.15 -10.19
CA PHE A 81 7.86 15.09 -9.10
C PHE A 81 6.65 16.01 -8.87
N GLU A 82 5.99 16.46 -9.94
CA GLU A 82 4.76 17.26 -9.86
C GLU A 82 3.63 16.50 -9.18
N ILE A 83 3.42 15.23 -9.54
CA ILE A 83 2.43 14.35 -8.90
C ILE A 83 2.71 14.24 -7.39
N LEU A 84 3.96 14.07 -7.00
CA LEU A 84 4.37 14.02 -5.59
C LEU A 84 4.02 15.32 -4.86
N LEU A 85 4.38 16.48 -5.44
CA LEU A 85 4.13 17.78 -4.83
C LEU A 85 2.63 18.07 -4.69
N GLU A 86 1.85 17.74 -5.71
CA GLU A 86 0.40 17.90 -5.73
C GLU A 86 -0.24 17.11 -4.58
N TYR A 87 -0.03 15.79 -4.54
CA TYR A 87 -0.68 14.92 -3.56
C TYR A 87 -0.12 15.04 -2.15
N SER A 88 1.19 15.28 -2.00
CA SER A 88 1.77 15.55 -0.67
C SER A 88 1.18 16.83 -0.07
N LYS A 89 0.95 17.86 -0.88
CA LYS A 89 0.27 19.10 -0.45
C LYS A 89 -1.18 18.82 -0.06
N MET A 90 -1.94 18.08 -0.87
CA MET A 90 -3.33 17.74 -0.58
C MET A 90 -3.49 16.94 0.72
N LEU A 91 -2.56 16.01 0.98
CA LEU A 91 -2.55 15.17 2.19
C LEU A 91 -1.88 15.85 3.40
N GLY A 92 -1.24 17.01 3.22
CA GLY A 92 -0.47 17.68 4.28
C GLY A 92 0.82 16.95 4.69
N VAL A 93 1.39 16.14 3.80
CA VAL A 93 2.66 15.43 4.03
C VAL A 93 3.83 16.37 3.75
N ARG A 94 4.48 16.86 4.82
CA ARG A 94 5.53 17.89 4.72
C ARG A 94 6.83 17.43 4.07
N LYS A 95 7.23 16.17 4.31
CA LYS A 95 8.49 15.61 3.84
C LYS A 95 8.17 14.35 3.04
N ALA A 96 8.12 14.49 1.72
CA ALA A 96 7.89 13.39 0.80
C ALA A 96 9.00 13.32 -0.24
N ASN A 97 9.50 12.12 -0.52
CA ASN A 97 10.47 11.83 -1.57
C ASN A 97 9.94 10.69 -2.44
N ILE A 98 10.29 10.71 -3.73
CA ILE A 98 10.14 9.56 -4.63
C ILE A 98 11.53 9.12 -5.10
N TYR A 99 11.73 7.81 -5.19
CA TYR A 99 12.88 7.18 -5.83
C TYR A 99 12.43 6.20 -6.90
N ILE A 100 13.24 6.03 -7.94
CA ILE A 100 13.07 5.01 -8.97
C ILE A 100 14.19 3.99 -8.81
N LYS A 101 13.82 2.71 -8.69
CA LYS A 101 14.74 1.58 -8.60
C LYS A 101 14.64 0.72 -9.85
N GLN A 102 15.77 0.27 -10.39
CA GLN A 102 15.77 -0.75 -11.42
C GLN A 102 15.22 -2.06 -10.85
N ASP A 103 14.09 -2.52 -11.38
CA ASP A 103 13.47 -3.80 -11.08
C ASP A 103 12.52 -4.15 -12.23
N PRO A 104 12.58 -5.36 -12.81
CA PRO A 104 11.70 -5.78 -13.90
C PRO A 104 10.24 -6.03 -13.46
N SER A 105 9.97 -6.12 -12.16
CA SER A 105 8.64 -6.37 -11.60
C SER A 105 7.88 -5.05 -11.47
N LEU A 106 6.58 -5.05 -11.76
CA LEU A 106 5.73 -3.88 -11.50
C LEU A 106 5.46 -3.79 -10.01
N ASN A 107 6.07 -2.82 -9.34
CA ASN A 107 5.88 -2.65 -7.91
C ASN A 107 6.09 -1.20 -7.48
N ALA A 108 5.48 -0.84 -6.36
CA ALA A 108 5.70 0.40 -5.64
C ALA A 108 5.48 0.15 -4.16
N TRP A 109 6.16 0.89 -3.31
CA TRP A 109 5.94 0.83 -1.87
C TRP A 109 6.38 2.12 -1.19
N THR A 110 5.94 2.29 0.06
CA THR A 110 6.25 3.46 0.87
C THR A 110 6.94 3.09 2.17
N LEU A 111 8.02 3.80 2.48
CA LEU A 111 8.81 3.65 3.70
C LEU A 111 8.82 4.94 4.51
N GLY A 112 9.08 4.79 5.82
CA GLY A 112 9.47 5.88 6.70
C GLY A 112 8.48 6.23 7.80
N ILE A 113 9.01 6.85 8.86
CA ILE A 113 8.27 7.18 10.10
C ILE A 113 7.89 8.66 10.12
N SER A 114 8.86 9.55 9.90
CA SER A 114 8.71 11.01 9.91
C SER A 114 8.83 11.64 8.52
N THR A 115 9.52 10.96 7.62
CA THR A 115 9.68 11.32 6.21
C THR A 115 9.05 10.23 5.38
N CYS A 116 8.18 10.60 4.44
CA CYS A 116 7.58 9.70 3.48
C CYS A 116 8.55 9.46 2.33
N THR A 117 8.90 8.22 2.07
CA THR A 117 9.74 7.84 0.93
C THR A 117 8.99 6.79 0.11
N VAL A 118 8.48 7.20 -1.04
CA VAL A 118 7.85 6.31 -2.01
C VAL A 118 8.93 5.80 -2.96
N VAL A 119 8.92 4.51 -3.27
CA VAL A 119 9.82 3.89 -4.24
C VAL A 119 8.99 3.27 -5.36
N LEU A 120 9.37 3.56 -6.60
CA LEU A 120 8.76 3.03 -7.81
C LEU A 120 9.78 2.14 -8.53
N THR A 121 9.34 1.01 -9.06
CA THR A 121 10.21 0.22 -9.95
C THR A 121 10.27 0.83 -11.35
N SER A 122 11.39 0.63 -12.06
CA SER A 122 11.54 1.08 -13.44
C SER A 122 10.46 0.49 -14.35
N ALA A 123 10.15 -0.80 -14.20
CA ALA A 123 9.10 -1.46 -14.98
C ALA A 123 7.71 -0.86 -14.73
N LEU A 124 7.41 -0.43 -13.50
CA LEU A 124 6.15 0.24 -13.19
C LEU A 124 6.04 1.60 -13.88
N VAL A 125 7.11 2.41 -13.83
CA VAL A 125 7.17 3.73 -14.47
C VAL A 125 7.05 3.61 -16.00
N GLU A 126 7.65 2.59 -16.61
CA GLU A 126 7.62 2.38 -18.06
C GLU A 126 6.28 1.86 -18.58
N GLN A 127 5.55 1.07 -17.78
CA GLN A 127 4.35 0.34 -18.24
C GLN A 127 3.02 1.01 -17.87
N LEU A 128 3.01 1.87 -16.86
CA LEU A 128 1.80 2.59 -16.45
C LEU A 128 1.68 3.93 -17.20
N SER A 129 0.46 4.27 -17.58
CA SER A 129 0.13 5.61 -18.05
C SER A 129 0.21 6.62 -16.90
N THR A 130 0.34 7.91 -17.22
CA THR A 130 0.39 8.99 -16.21
C THR A 130 -0.80 8.96 -15.25
N LYS A 131 -2.00 8.60 -15.72
CA LYS A 131 -3.21 8.52 -14.87
C LYS A 131 -3.16 7.33 -13.90
N GLU A 132 -2.62 6.21 -14.34
CA GLU A 132 -2.41 5.02 -13.49
C GLU A 132 -1.29 5.27 -12.48
N LEU A 133 -0.20 5.90 -12.91
CA LEU A 133 0.92 6.27 -12.03
C LEU A 133 0.46 7.26 -10.95
N ARG A 134 -0.39 8.21 -11.31
CA ARG A 134 -1.07 9.11 -10.35
C ARG A 134 -1.82 8.30 -9.28
N PHE A 135 -2.55 7.25 -9.65
CA PHE A 135 -3.24 6.41 -8.67
C PHE A 135 -2.27 5.68 -7.75
N VAL A 136 -1.21 5.06 -8.31
CA VAL A 136 -0.20 4.35 -7.52
C VAL A 136 0.48 5.28 -6.52
N VAL A 137 0.93 6.47 -6.95
CA VAL A 137 1.56 7.45 -6.03
C VAL A 137 0.57 7.93 -4.95
N ALA A 138 -0.70 8.15 -5.30
CA ALA A 138 -1.72 8.53 -4.33
C ALA A 138 -2.03 7.42 -3.32
N HIS A 139 -2.05 6.16 -3.76
CA HIS A 139 -2.19 4.97 -2.92
C HIS A 139 -1.03 4.87 -1.92
N GLU A 140 0.20 5.00 -2.42
CA GLU A 140 1.44 4.95 -1.62
C GLU A 140 1.50 6.07 -0.56
N LEU A 141 1.21 7.31 -0.94
CA LEU A 141 1.10 8.42 0.02
C LEU A 141 -0.03 8.20 1.04
N GLY A 142 -1.09 7.48 0.65
CA GLY A 142 -2.17 7.05 1.53
C GLY A 142 -1.68 6.18 2.69
N HIS A 143 -0.77 5.23 2.43
CA HIS A 143 -0.14 4.43 3.48
C HIS A 143 0.56 5.29 4.52
N PHE A 144 1.33 6.29 4.07
CA PHE A 144 2.04 7.18 4.98
C PHE A 144 1.08 8.08 5.76
N LYS A 145 0.09 8.70 5.10
CA LYS A 145 -0.88 9.59 5.75
C LYS A 145 -1.74 8.86 6.79
N ALA A 146 -2.10 7.60 6.55
CA ALA A 146 -2.84 6.76 7.50
C ALA A 146 -1.95 6.22 8.65
N GLY A 147 -0.62 6.37 8.54
CA GLY A 147 0.33 5.90 9.55
C GLY A 147 0.70 4.42 9.43
N HIS A 148 0.34 3.76 8.33
CA HIS A 148 0.64 2.35 8.10
C HIS A 148 2.15 2.10 8.09
N THR A 149 2.92 2.98 7.46
CA THR A 149 4.38 2.87 7.34
C THR A 149 5.09 2.83 8.69
N LYS A 150 4.53 3.47 9.73
CA LYS A 150 5.08 3.43 11.10
C LYS A 150 4.94 2.05 11.71
N ILE A 151 3.77 1.43 11.54
CA ILE A 151 3.51 0.08 12.03
C ILE A 151 4.39 -0.91 11.26
N THR A 152 4.43 -0.82 9.94
CA THR A 152 5.29 -1.69 9.11
C THR A 152 6.77 -1.53 9.45
N SER A 153 7.24 -0.31 9.73
CA SER A 153 8.64 -0.09 10.16
C SER A 153 8.95 -0.72 11.52
N LEU A 154 7.96 -0.76 12.43
CA LEU A 154 8.12 -1.41 13.73
C LEU A 154 8.12 -2.93 13.62
N THR A 155 7.34 -3.48 12.68
CA THR A 155 7.19 -4.92 12.49
C THR A 155 8.15 -5.52 11.46
N SER A 156 8.89 -4.72 10.69
CA SER A 156 9.84 -5.20 9.68
C SER A 156 10.91 -6.17 10.19
N PRO A 157 11.39 -6.12 11.46
CA PRO A 157 12.31 -7.14 11.99
C PRO A 157 11.77 -8.57 12.01
N LEU A 158 10.45 -8.76 11.92
CA LEU A 158 9.82 -10.09 11.77
C LEU A 158 10.01 -10.68 10.36
N GLY A 159 10.64 -9.92 9.46
CA GLY A 159 10.70 -10.19 8.04
C GLY A 159 9.41 -9.78 7.33
N MET A 160 9.51 -9.63 6.02
CA MET A 160 8.37 -9.37 5.13
C MET A 160 8.12 -10.61 4.26
N ASN A 161 6.87 -10.83 3.87
CA ASN A 161 6.49 -11.88 2.92
C ASN A 161 6.87 -13.31 3.35
N ASN A 162 6.79 -13.62 4.65
CA ASN A 162 7.00 -14.97 5.16
C ASN A 162 5.76 -15.47 5.93
N PRO A 163 5.50 -16.79 6.00
CA PRO A 163 4.27 -17.31 6.61
C PRO A 163 3.99 -16.81 8.03
N PHE A 164 5.06 -16.51 8.77
CA PHE A 164 4.98 -16.02 10.14
C PHE A 164 4.56 -14.55 10.23
N SER A 165 5.17 -13.66 9.43
CA SER A 165 4.73 -12.26 9.33
C SER A 165 3.28 -12.19 8.86
N ASN A 166 2.90 -13.05 7.91
CA ASN A 166 1.55 -13.08 7.34
C ASN A 166 0.50 -13.52 8.39
N LEU A 167 0.84 -14.51 9.22
CA LEU A 167 -0.04 -14.98 10.29
C LEU A 167 -0.33 -13.88 11.30
N VAL A 168 0.68 -13.07 11.64
CA VAL A 168 0.57 -12.06 12.69
C VAL A 168 0.04 -10.73 12.15
N MET A 169 0.59 -10.23 11.06
CA MET A 169 0.31 -8.90 10.50
C MET A 169 -0.58 -8.91 9.27
N GLY A 170 -0.75 -10.05 8.59
CA GLY A 170 -1.47 -10.11 7.30
C GLY A 170 -2.91 -9.61 7.38
N PHE A 171 -3.62 -9.83 8.50
CA PHE A 171 -4.96 -9.25 8.70
C PHE A 171 -4.94 -7.73 8.67
N TYR A 172 -3.99 -7.12 9.36
CA TYR A 172 -3.82 -5.67 9.38
C TYR A 172 -3.41 -5.17 8.00
N GLU A 173 -2.39 -5.75 7.39
CA GLU A 173 -1.88 -5.38 6.07
C GLU A 173 -2.99 -5.37 5.01
N ARG A 174 -3.83 -6.40 4.96
CA ARG A 174 -4.98 -6.43 4.05
C ARG A 174 -5.99 -5.29 4.26
N GLN A 175 -6.21 -4.86 5.51
CA GLN A 175 -7.09 -3.71 5.78
C GLN A 175 -6.45 -2.39 5.35
N THR A 176 -5.12 -2.27 5.46
CA THR A 176 -4.38 -1.07 5.05
C THR A 176 -4.48 -0.81 3.55
N GLU A 177 -4.51 -1.86 2.73
CA GLU A 177 -4.68 -1.77 1.27
C GLU A 177 -6.01 -1.12 0.90
N TYR A 178 -7.12 -1.50 1.56
CA TYR A 178 -8.42 -0.87 1.32
C TYR A 178 -8.44 0.61 1.71
N THR A 179 -7.74 0.99 2.78
CA THR A 179 -7.58 2.40 3.18
C THR A 179 -6.82 3.16 2.09
N SER A 180 -5.69 2.62 1.61
CA SER A 180 -4.86 3.26 0.60
C SER A 180 -5.54 3.34 -0.78
N ASP A 181 -6.30 2.31 -1.18
CA ASP A 181 -7.12 2.32 -2.39
C ASP A 181 -8.14 3.47 -2.39
N ARG A 182 -8.79 3.69 -1.24
CA ARG A 182 -9.72 4.81 -1.07
C ARG A 182 -9.01 6.15 -1.15
N CYS A 183 -7.81 6.29 -0.57
CA CYS A 183 -6.99 7.49 -0.72
C CYS A 183 -6.68 7.76 -2.20
N GLY A 184 -6.25 6.72 -2.92
CA GLY A 184 -6.03 6.77 -4.36
C GLY A 184 -7.25 7.34 -5.11
N LEU A 185 -8.44 6.77 -4.89
CA LEU A 185 -9.67 7.23 -5.54
C LEU A 185 -10.07 8.66 -5.15
N VAL A 186 -9.91 9.04 -3.88
CA VAL A 186 -10.24 10.38 -3.38
C VAL A 186 -9.40 11.45 -4.06
N LEU A 187 -8.11 11.17 -4.29
CA LEU A 187 -7.18 12.09 -4.93
C LEU A 187 -7.28 12.08 -6.46
N THR A 188 -7.32 10.90 -7.10
CA THR A 188 -7.26 10.83 -8.57
C THR A 188 -8.60 11.06 -9.27
N ARG A 189 -9.72 10.82 -8.57
CA ARG A 189 -11.07 10.88 -9.16
C ARG A 189 -11.21 10.08 -10.44
N ASN A 190 -10.54 8.92 -10.48
CA ASN A 190 -10.52 8.08 -11.66
C ASN A 190 -10.50 6.61 -11.26
N ILE A 191 -11.69 6.00 -11.24
CA ILE A 191 -11.83 4.57 -10.96
C ILE A 191 -11.22 3.70 -12.06
N ASP A 192 -11.28 4.12 -13.33
CA ASP A 192 -10.77 3.33 -14.44
C ASP A 192 -9.26 3.15 -14.33
N SER A 193 -8.54 4.22 -13.98
CA SER A 193 -7.08 4.18 -13.75
C SER A 193 -6.71 3.36 -12.52
N ALA A 194 -7.53 3.37 -11.47
CA ALA A 194 -7.33 2.54 -10.28
C ALA A 194 -7.49 1.05 -10.59
N VAL A 195 -8.55 0.70 -11.32
CA VAL A 195 -8.83 -0.68 -11.74
C VAL A 195 -7.79 -1.16 -12.74
N SER A 196 -7.47 -0.36 -13.77
CA SER A 196 -6.50 -0.75 -14.79
C SER A 196 -5.09 -0.88 -14.21
N SER A 197 -4.67 -0.02 -13.28
CA SER A 197 -3.37 -0.17 -12.60
C SER A 197 -3.31 -1.48 -11.81
N LEU A 198 -4.32 -1.81 -11.01
CA LEU A 198 -4.32 -3.05 -10.23
C LEU A 198 -4.26 -4.31 -11.10
N ILE A 199 -4.98 -4.31 -12.23
CA ILE A 199 -4.93 -5.44 -13.16
C ILE A 199 -3.55 -5.51 -13.82
N LYS A 200 -2.97 -4.38 -14.25
CA LYS A 200 -1.61 -4.35 -14.80
C LYS A 200 -0.56 -4.81 -13.80
N LEU A 201 -0.67 -4.47 -12.52
CA LEU A 201 0.22 -5.02 -11.48
C LEU A 201 0.08 -6.55 -11.37
N SER A 202 -1.07 -7.12 -11.71
CA SER A 202 -1.33 -8.56 -11.62
C SER A 202 -0.84 -9.35 -12.85
N ILE A 203 -0.95 -8.79 -14.06
CA ILE A 203 -0.67 -9.51 -15.33
C ILE A 203 0.27 -8.79 -16.31
N GLY A 204 0.73 -7.58 -15.99
CA GLY A 204 1.53 -6.72 -16.87
C GLY A 204 0.71 -5.93 -17.89
N ALA A 205 1.31 -4.86 -18.43
CA ALA A 205 0.62 -3.95 -19.35
C ALA A 205 0.34 -4.56 -20.74
N GLU A 206 1.21 -5.46 -21.22
CA GLU A 206 1.02 -6.10 -22.53
C GLU A 206 -0.13 -7.11 -22.54
N LEU A 207 -0.26 -7.92 -21.48
CA LEU A 207 -1.37 -8.87 -21.37
C LEU A 207 -2.69 -8.16 -21.06
N TYR A 208 -2.66 -7.03 -20.35
CA TYR A 208 -3.84 -6.20 -20.11
C TYR A 208 -4.57 -5.81 -21.42
N LYS A 209 -3.84 -5.55 -22.51
CA LYS A 209 -4.43 -5.22 -23.82
C LYS A 209 -5.28 -6.36 -24.40
N LYS A 210 -5.05 -7.59 -23.96
CA LYS A 210 -5.76 -8.81 -24.39
C LYS A 210 -6.81 -9.26 -23.37
N LEU A 211 -6.99 -8.52 -22.28
CA LEU A 211 -7.91 -8.89 -21.21
C LEU A 211 -9.36 -8.78 -21.69
N ASN A 212 -10.13 -9.84 -21.45
CA ASN A 212 -11.58 -9.80 -21.62
C ASN A 212 -12.24 -9.25 -20.34
N VAL A 213 -12.83 -8.06 -20.43
CA VAL A 213 -13.44 -7.37 -19.30
C VAL A 213 -14.63 -8.15 -18.73
N ASP A 214 -15.48 -8.72 -19.59
CA ASP A 214 -16.66 -9.47 -19.15
C ASP A 214 -16.29 -10.71 -18.33
N GLY A 215 -15.29 -11.45 -18.77
CA GLY A 215 -14.74 -12.61 -18.05
C GLY A 215 -14.14 -12.20 -16.71
N TYR A 216 -13.46 -11.06 -16.65
CA TYR A 216 -12.93 -10.53 -15.39
C TYR A 216 -14.05 -10.10 -14.43
N ILE A 217 -15.14 -9.50 -14.93
CA ILE A 217 -16.33 -9.17 -14.13
C ILE A 217 -17.02 -10.44 -13.60
N GLN A 218 -17.12 -11.48 -14.41
CA GLN A 218 -17.65 -12.77 -13.94
C GLN A 218 -16.78 -13.36 -12.82
N GLN A 219 -15.44 -13.29 -12.97
CA GLN A 219 -14.51 -13.69 -11.92
C GLN A 219 -14.71 -12.86 -10.65
N LEU A 220 -14.96 -11.56 -10.76
CA LEU A 220 -15.34 -10.72 -9.63
C LEU A 220 -16.59 -11.30 -8.96
N ASN A 221 -17.68 -11.57 -9.68
CA ASN A 221 -18.92 -12.08 -9.07
C ASN A 221 -18.74 -13.43 -8.34
N VAL A 222 -17.86 -14.30 -8.84
CA VAL A 222 -17.56 -15.62 -8.23
C VAL A 222 -16.53 -15.53 -7.08
N ALA A 223 -15.72 -14.46 -7.02
CA ALA A 223 -14.75 -14.21 -5.95
C ALA A 223 -15.43 -13.98 -4.60
N GLY A 224 -15.76 -15.08 -3.91
CA GLY A 224 -16.44 -15.10 -2.62
C GLY A 224 -16.56 -16.50 -1.99
N GLY A 225 -16.14 -17.55 -2.71
CA GLY A 225 -16.12 -18.93 -2.21
C GLY A 225 -15.19 -19.13 -1.01
N PHE A 226 -15.51 -20.14 -0.20
CA PHE A 226 -14.80 -20.46 1.06
C PHE A 226 -13.29 -20.71 0.86
N GLY A 227 -12.89 -21.43 -0.19
CA GLY A 227 -11.48 -21.71 -0.47
C GLY A 227 -10.65 -20.47 -0.81
N LEU A 228 -11.24 -19.49 -1.52
CA LEU A 228 -10.58 -18.21 -1.82
C LEU A 228 -10.40 -17.36 -0.56
N LYS A 229 -11.40 -17.36 0.35
CA LYS A 229 -11.28 -16.70 1.66
C LYS A 229 -10.18 -17.32 2.51
N LEU A 230 -10.03 -18.65 2.49
CA LEU A 230 -8.92 -19.34 3.16
C LEU A 230 -7.56 -19.00 2.55
N GLY A 231 -7.45 -18.95 1.22
CA GLY A 231 -6.22 -18.54 0.54
C GLY A 231 -5.82 -17.10 0.88
N GLU A 232 -6.79 -16.20 0.96
CA GLU A 232 -6.56 -14.79 1.32
C GLU A 232 -6.11 -14.62 2.78
N LEU A 233 -6.53 -15.49 3.70
CA LEU A 233 -6.08 -15.45 5.10
C LEU A 233 -4.57 -15.62 5.24
N LEU A 234 -3.94 -16.38 4.34
CA LEU A 234 -2.50 -16.66 4.33
C LEU A 234 -1.67 -15.66 3.49
N SER A 235 -2.33 -14.73 2.79
CA SER A 235 -1.69 -13.71 1.94
C SER A 235 -1.60 -12.35 2.63
N ASN A 236 -0.52 -11.59 2.38
CA ASN A 236 -0.34 -10.22 2.91
C ASN A 236 -1.16 -9.17 2.19
N HIS A 237 -1.45 -9.43 0.91
CA HIS A 237 -2.29 -8.57 0.11
C HIS A 237 -3.64 -9.23 -0.12
N PRO A 238 -4.74 -8.45 -0.05
CA PRO A 238 -6.04 -8.94 -0.41
C PRO A 238 -6.08 -9.23 -1.90
N LEU A 239 -6.98 -10.11 -2.31
CA LEU A 239 -7.11 -10.45 -3.72
C LEU A 239 -7.42 -9.18 -4.54
N THR A 240 -6.79 -9.03 -5.70
CA THR A 240 -7.04 -7.92 -6.63
C THR A 240 -8.53 -7.76 -6.92
N THR A 241 -9.25 -8.89 -7.03
CA THR A 241 -10.71 -8.92 -7.22
C THR A 241 -11.47 -8.30 -6.05
N ASN A 242 -11.07 -8.57 -4.81
CA ASN A 242 -11.69 -7.99 -3.62
C ASN A 242 -11.40 -6.50 -3.49
N ARG A 243 -10.18 -6.06 -3.81
CA ARG A 243 -9.82 -4.65 -3.88
C ARG A 243 -10.68 -3.89 -4.88
N ILE A 244 -10.82 -4.42 -6.10
CA ILE A 244 -11.65 -3.80 -7.14
C ILE A 244 -13.12 -3.73 -6.69
N LYS A 245 -13.69 -4.80 -6.12
CA LYS A 245 -15.04 -4.75 -5.54
C LYS A 245 -15.19 -3.65 -4.49
N ALA A 246 -14.25 -3.56 -3.56
CA ALA A 246 -14.28 -2.56 -2.48
C ALA A 246 -14.15 -1.13 -3.02
N MET A 247 -13.28 -0.92 -4.01
CA MET A 247 -13.12 0.35 -4.72
C MET A 247 -14.38 0.76 -5.45
N THR A 248 -14.99 -0.14 -6.23
CA THR A 248 -16.25 0.13 -6.95
C THR A 248 -17.38 0.46 -5.99
N TYR A 249 -17.50 -0.28 -4.88
CA TYR A 249 -18.48 0.03 -3.84
C TYR A 249 -18.25 1.43 -3.24
N PHE A 250 -17.01 1.75 -2.86
CA PHE A 250 -16.65 3.06 -2.32
C PHE A 250 -16.93 4.18 -3.33
N TRP A 251 -16.59 3.95 -4.61
CA TRP A 251 -16.77 4.91 -5.68
C TRP A 251 -18.25 5.23 -5.91
N ASN A 252 -19.09 4.21 -6.06
CA ASN A 252 -20.51 4.38 -6.29
C ASN A 252 -21.18 5.12 -5.13
N LYS A 253 -20.82 4.78 -3.89
CA LYS A 253 -21.36 5.40 -2.68
C LYS A 253 -20.98 6.88 -2.53
N ASN A 254 -19.78 7.27 -2.97
CA ASN A 254 -19.23 8.59 -2.66
C ASN A 254 -19.16 9.55 -3.85
N PHE A 255 -19.17 9.07 -5.10
CA PHE A 255 -18.96 9.91 -6.29
C PHE A 255 -20.05 9.80 -7.36
N ILE A 256 -20.85 8.72 -7.39
CA ILE A 256 -21.94 8.55 -8.37
C ILE A 256 -23.32 8.76 -7.75
N ASN A 257 -23.62 8.12 -6.62
CA ASN A 257 -24.98 8.09 -6.05
C ASN A 257 -25.32 9.35 -5.22
N LYS A 258 -24.94 10.54 -5.68
CA LYS A 258 -25.27 11.83 -5.06
C LYS A 258 -25.64 12.86 -6.10
#